data_AF-A0AAD3TNN3-F1
#
_entry.id   AF-A0AAD3TNN3-F1
#
_cell.length_a   1.000
_cell.length_b   1.000
_cell.length_c   1.000
_cell.angle_alpha   90.00
_cell.angle_beta   90.00
_cell.angle_gamma   90.00
#
_symmetry.space_group_name_H-M   'P 1'
#
loop_
_entity.id
_entity.type
_entity.pdbx_description
1 polymer ?
#
loop_
_entity_poly.entity_id
_entity_poly.type
_entity_poly.pdbx_seq_one_letter_code
_entity_poly.pdbx_strand_id
1 'polypeptide(L)'
;MRPASSRALLRTAHRPLVVPLLRAPIAAAHSPAPLLAAQQTRSFFGLFGKKNKSSGEFKSVPDTTVILEQDDLFHPLSKSPFKELREKGERISTYAICPVSYEKHHETKAVKYECPDCGFPTHASRERWEEGREEHAESCPRLREVNEDEHDLRSGRRVVEYENMPGLQPYEQAINLQTWDTFFFTRGFVSINSKRAMRHVSKLLTYPISVMSVLHQNGPFTAGNGRITSEGRRSMAAIHSILHAPPGTSAEDIDVRPMAAFRIFLLGARGESTLPADIWLQLAYVFPRTPFDIYFIGPEAGIPIVKGYQRQHLKMSEDGSKYGVPSCTVNVSPQLRLISLKSSYEAVHNQLGPFDPYQDVFFAFSPGLGFPDQSLLDPKNPTPDVKDGEQPLVQAQTSWKATLQHILETKCALFFTAFSPADLARDVSAIFGTQPPTTAPGQPSEYPSSVQLPTKPIPPIEGVSDEFELILTPGANPFASRKWEIADWDTRVAVKTNWGIWGIRGKKYEVVDTEDERS
;
A
#
# COMPACT_ATOMS: atom_id res chain seq x y z
N MET A 1 -21.52 -5.05 -78.25
CA MET A 1 -22.43 -3.88 -78.29
C MET A 1 -21.83 -2.75 -77.46
N ARG A 2 -21.49 -1.62 -78.10
CA ARG A 2 -21.41 -0.26 -77.51
C ARG A 2 -22.77 0.44 -77.78
N PRO A 3 -23.06 1.70 -77.36
CA PRO A 3 -22.45 2.63 -76.37
C PRO A 3 -23.54 3.14 -75.36
N ALA A 4 -23.30 4.00 -74.34
CA ALA A 4 -22.98 5.44 -74.34
C ALA A 4 -22.67 5.87 -72.89
N SER A 5 -21.57 6.55 -72.55
CA SER A 5 -21.20 7.96 -72.81
C SER A 5 -22.10 8.99 -72.13
N SER A 6 -21.61 9.58 -71.04
CA SER A 6 -21.58 11.04 -70.89
C SER A 6 -20.40 11.49 -70.02
N ARG A 7 -19.68 12.47 -70.57
CA ARG A 7 -18.47 13.15 -70.09
C ARG A 7 -18.87 14.45 -69.36
N ALA A 8 -17.85 15.10 -68.76
CA ALA A 8 -17.76 16.51 -68.32
C ALA A 8 -18.19 16.77 -66.85
N LEU A 9 -17.47 17.53 -66.02
CA LEU A 9 -16.33 18.44 -66.18
C LEU A 9 -15.64 18.65 -64.81
N LEU A 10 -14.34 18.94 -64.87
CA LEU A 10 -13.51 19.40 -63.75
C LEU A 10 -14.08 20.66 -63.08
N ARG A 11 -14.08 20.70 -61.74
CA ARG A 11 -13.89 21.94 -60.98
C ARG A 11 -13.19 21.67 -59.65
N THR A 12 -11.93 22.10 -59.61
CA THR A 12 -11.13 22.37 -58.42
C THR A 12 -11.85 23.37 -57.51
N ALA A 13 -12.00 23.05 -56.22
CA ALA A 13 -12.48 23.99 -55.21
C ALA A 13 -11.55 24.00 -54.00
N HIS A 14 -10.67 25.00 -54.04
CA HIS A 14 -10.09 25.82 -52.98
C HIS A 14 -10.06 25.33 -51.51
N ARG A 15 -8.82 25.24 -51.01
CA ARG A 15 -8.40 25.41 -49.61
C ARG A 15 -9.22 26.50 -48.88
N PRO A 16 -9.66 26.30 -47.62
CA PRO A 16 -10.14 27.40 -46.81
C PRO A 16 -8.94 28.28 -46.39
N LEU A 17 -9.08 29.57 -46.66
CA LEU A 17 -8.16 30.64 -46.28
C LEU A 17 -8.14 30.81 -44.76
N VAL A 18 -6.93 30.73 -44.20
CA VAL A 18 -6.60 31.17 -42.85
C VAL A 18 -6.78 32.69 -42.79
N VAL A 19 -7.68 33.15 -41.93
CA VAL A 19 -7.84 34.57 -41.60
C VAL A 19 -6.68 35.00 -40.69
N PRO A 20 -5.88 36.02 -41.05
CA PRO A 20 -4.88 36.56 -40.15
C PRO A 20 -5.57 37.50 -39.16
N LEU A 21 -5.63 37.11 -37.88
CA LEU A 21 -6.01 38.02 -36.80
C LEU A 21 -4.92 39.09 -36.63
N LEU A 22 -5.36 40.34 -36.78
CA LEU A 22 -4.58 41.55 -36.61
C LEU A 22 -3.84 41.57 -35.26
N ARG A 23 -2.52 41.70 -35.35
CA ARG A 23 -1.60 41.95 -34.24
C ARG A 23 -1.81 43.40 -33.75
N ALA A 24 -2.40 43.58 -32.58
CA ALA A 24 -2.34 44.84 -31.85
C ALA A 24 -1.02 44.90 -31.04
N PRO A 25 -0.29 46.03 -31.01
CA PRO A 25 0.94 46.14 -30.23
C PRO A 25 0.56 46.43 -28.77
N ILE A 26 0.78 45.47 -27.88
CA ILE A 26 0.75 45.74 -26.44
C ILE A 26 2.19 46.02 -26.00
N ALA A 27 2.35 47.21 -25.42
CA ALA A 27 3.60 47.78 -24.97
C ALA A 27 4.37 46.85 -24.02
N ALA A 28 5.68 46.75 -24.27
CA ALA A 28 6.63 46.11 -23.39
C ALA A 28 6.77 46.91 -22.09
N ALA A 29 6.40 46.29 -20.96
CA ALA A 29 6.83 46.71 -19.64
C ALA A 29 7.81 45.65 -19.12
N HIS A 30 9.10 45.98 -19.16
CA HIS A 30 10.16 45.20 -18.57
C HIS A 30 10.14 45.33 -17.04
N SER A 31 10.04 44.20 -16.34
CA SER A 31 10.48 44.07 -14.95
C SER A 31 11.22 42.73 -14.83
N PRO A 32 12.51 42.71 -14.47
CA PRO A 32 13.27 41.47 -14.35
C PRO A 32 13.02 40.83 -12.98
N ALA A 33 12.66 39.55 -12.97
CA ALA A 33 12.73 38.70 -11.78
C ALA A 33 14.20 38.30 -11.52
N PRO A 34 14.68 38.30 -10.26
CA PRO A 34 16.07 38.01 -9.97
C PRO A 34 16.33 36.50 -9.95
N LEU A 35 17.19 36.04 -10.85
CA LEU A 35 17.91 34.77 -10.75
C LEU A 35 18.93 34.89 -9.61
N LEU A 36 18.69 34.24 -8.48
CA LEU A 36 19.69 34.08 -7.41
C LEU A 36 20.70 33.00 -7.83
N ALA A 37 21.67 33.41 -8.64
CA ALA A 37 22.93 32.70 -8.80
C ALA A 37 23.74 32.87 -7.50
N ALA A 38 24.05 31.75 -6.84
CA ALA A 38 24.95 31.71 -5.70
C ALA A 38 26.38 32.09 -6.14
N GLN A 39 26.71 33.38 -6.09
CA GLN A 39 28.08 33.85 -6.25
C GLN A 39 28.81 33.79 -4.90
N GLN A 40 29.71 32.81 -4.78
CA GLN A 40 30.76 32.81 -3.78
C GLN A 40 31.68 34.02 -4.02
N THR A 41 31.61 35.02 -3.15
CA THR A 41 32.61 36.09 -3.10
C THR A 41 33.56 35.84 -1.93
N ARG A 42 34.84 35.65 -2.25
CA ARG A 42 35.93 35.55 -1.28
C ARG A 42 36.23 36.95 -0.74
N SER A 43 36.33 37.07 0.59
CA SER A 43 36.62 38.32 1.29
C SER A 43 38.10 38.70 1.17
N PHE A 44 38.37 39.97 0.89
CA PHE A 44 39.68 40.58 1.07
C PHE A 44 39.51 41.91 1.82
N PHE A 45 40.12 41.96 3.00
CA PHE A 45 40.41 43.12 3.86
C PHE A 45 39.26 43.91 4.50
N GLY A 46 39.16 43.77 5.82
CA GLY A 46 38.44 44.67 6.73
C GLY A 46 38.90 44.45 8.17
N LEU A 47 40.02 45.08 8.54
CA LEU A 47 40.42 45.28 9.93
C LEU A 47 39.39 46.20 10.62
N PHE A 48 38.88 45.76 11.77
CA PHE A 48 38.63 46.52 13.03
C PHE A 48 37.50 45.83 13.81
N GLY A 49 37.85 45.41 15.03
CA GLY A 49 37.05 44.50 15.84
C GLY A 49 35.76 45.09 16.39
N LYS A 50 34.71 44.27 16.35
CA LYS A 50 33.59 44.30 17.29
C LYS A 50 33.26 42.86 17.69
N LYS A 51 33.23 42.62 19.01
CA LYS A 51 32.84 41.35 19.64
C LYS A 51 31.44 40.95 19.19
N ASN A 52 31.33 39.94 18.34
CA ASN A 52 30.07 39.26 18.10
C ASN A 52 29.85 38.22 19.19
N LYS A 53 28.72 38.37 19.88
CA LYS A 53 28.09 37.35 20.73
C LYS A 53 28.13 36.01 20.02
N SER A 54 28.56 34.97 20.75
CA SER A 54 28.48 33.58 20.34
C SER A 54 27.08 33.27 19.79
N SER A 55 26.99 33.09 18.49
CA SER A 55 25.88 32.41 17.83
C SER A 55 25.69 31.07 18.53
N GLY A 56 24.46 30.81 18.99
CA GLY A 56 24.12 29.61 19.74
C GLY A 56 24.60 28.36 19.04
N GLU A 57 25.09 27.41 19.85
CA GLU A 57 25.34 26.03 19.43
C GLU A 57 24.12 25.53 18.64
N PHE A 58 24.32 25.32 17.33
CA PHE A 58 23.58 24.28 16.66
C PHE A 58 23.94 23.01 17.41
N LYS A 59 23.07 22.56 18.32
CA LYS A 59 23.21 21.25 18.94
C LYS A 59 23.23 20.24 17.79
N SER A 60 24.41 19.73 17.47
CA SER A 60 24.53 18.52 16.69
C SER A 60 23.58 17.51 17.30
N VAL A 61 22.73 16.90 16.47
CA VAL A 61 21.88 15.79 16.91
C VAL A 61 22.79 14.83 17.68
N PRO A 62 22.48 14.49 18.94
CA PRO A 62 23.37 13.65 19.74
C PRO A 62 23.63 12.37 18.96
N ASP A 63 24.91 12.03 18.78
CA ASP A 63 25.30 10.75 18.20
C ASP A 63 24.55 9.65 18.97
N THR A 64 23.74 8.89 18.23
CA THR A 64 22.90 7.87 18.84
C THR A 64 23.83 6.83 19.44
N THR A 65 23.78 6.67 20.75
CA THR A 65 24.58 5.65 21.43
C THR A 65 24.12 4.29 20.92
N VAL A 66 25.01 3.56 20.26
CA VAL A 66 24.74 2.20 19.80
C VAL A 66 24.54 1.31 21.03
N ILE A 67 23.36 0.71 21.14
CA ILE A 67 22.93 -0.13 22.26
C ILE A 67 23.35 -1.59 22.04
N LEU A 68 23.28 -2.06 20.79
CA LEU A 68 23.66 -3.41 20.38
C LEU A 68 24.59 -3.39 19.17
N GLU A 69 25.62 -4.23 19.21
CA GLU A 69 26.52 -4.47 18.09
C GLU A 69 25.89 -5.45 17.08
N GLN A 70 26.34 -5.40 15.83
CA GLN A 70 25.77 -6.22 14.74
C GLN A 70 26.00 -7.72 14.89
N ASP A 71 26.99 -8.10 15.70
CA ASP A 71 27.33 -9.49 15.98
C ASP A 71 26.51 -10.07 17.15
N ASP A 72 25.80 -9.23 17.94
CA ASP A 72 25.00 -9.64 19.11
C ASP A 72 23.55 -9.13 19.06
N LEU A 73 22.83 -9.57 18.04
CA LEU A 73 21.44 -9.17 17.80
C LEU A 73 20.40 -10.17 18.32
N PHE A 74 20.84 -11.35 18.76
CA PHE A 74 19.94 -12.41 19.19
C PHE A 74 19.76 -12.40 20.71
N HIS A 75 18.58 -12.00 21.16
CA HIS A 75 18.20 -12.08 22.57
C HIS A 75 16.82 -12.74 22.71
N PRO A 76 16.59 -13.66 23.66
CA PRO A 76 15.25 -14.12 24.00
C PRO A 76 14.34 -12.95 24.35
N LEU A 77 13.07 -12.99 23.94
CA LEU A 77 12.17 -11.84 24.07
C LEU A 77 12.04 -11.36 25.53
N SER A 78 11.96 -12.27 26.50
CA SER A 78 11.92 -11.92 27.94
C SER A 78 13.17 -11.17 28.44
N LYS A 79 14.34 -11.47 27.87
CA LYS A 79 15.65 -10.93 28.27
C LYS A 79 16.15 -9.82 27.37
N SER A 80 15.37 -9.45 26.35
CA SER A 80 15.74 -8.38 25.42
C SER A 80 16.05 -7.09 26.18
N PRO A 81 17.07 -6.32 25.77
CA PRO A 81 17.34 -5.01 26.36
C PRO A 81 16.18 -4.02 26.14
N PHE A 82 15.37 -4.21 25.10
CA PHE A 82 14.28 -3.31 24.72
C PHE A 82 12.96 -3.67 25.41
N LYS A 83 12.26 -2.66 25.94
CA LYS A 83 10.99 -2.85 26.66
C LYS A 83 9.90 -3.37 25.73
N GLU A 84 9.85 -2.86 24.50
CA GLU A 84 8.84 -3.18 23.50
C GLU A 84 8.90 -4.65 23.07
N LEU A 85 10.10 -5.24 23.04
CA LEU A 85 10.28 -6.66 22.71
C LEU A 85 9.91 -7.58 23.87
N ARG A 86 10.14 -7.15 25.11
CA ARG A 86 9.64 -7.85 26.31
C ARG A 86 8.11 -7.85 26.34
N GLU A 87 7.49 -6.68 26.12
CA GLU A 87 6.03 -6.54 26.00
C GLU A 87 5.45 -7.40 24.87
N LYS A 88 6.15 -7.51 23.74
CA LYS A 88 5.77 -8.43 22.66
C LYS A 88 5.81 -9.88 23.13
N GLY A 89 6.86 -10.31 23.81
CA GLY A 89 6.95 -11.65 24.39
C GLY A 89 5.84 -11.96 25.40
N GLU A 90 5.49 -10.98 26.24
CA GLU A 90 4.38 -11.08 27.21
C GLU A 90 3.02 -11.20 26.51
N ARG A 91 2.75 -10.38 25.47
CA ARG A 91 1.52 -10.49 24.67
C ARG A 91 1.40 -11.87 24.04
N ILE A 92 2.46 -12.37 23.41
CA ILE A 92 2.48 -13.71 22.80
C ILE A 92 2.22 -14.77 23.88
N SER A 93 2.87 -14.67 25.04
CA SER A 93 2.67 -15.60 26.15
C SER A 93 1.25 -15.58 26.74
N THR A 94 0.52 -14.49 26.53
CA THR A 94 -0.86 -14.33 27.03
C THR A 94 -1.89 -14.87 26.04
N TYR A 95 -1.72 -14.57 24.75
CA TYR A 95 -2.72 -14.89 23.72
C TYR A 95 -2.44 -16.18 22.96
N ALA A 96 -1.18 -16.58 22.82
CA ALA A 96 -0.83 -17.74 22.02
C ALA A 96 -1.00 -19.06 22.77
N ILE A 97 -1.58 -20.03 22.05
CA ILE A 97 -1.86 -21.37 22.55
C ILE A 97 -0.73 -22.31 22.12
N CYS A 98 -0.30 -23.17 23.03
CA CYS A 98 0.71 -24.19 22.76
C CYS A 98 0.18 -25.19 21.72
N PRO A 99 0.85 -25.33 20.56
CA PRO A 99 0.35 -26.14 19.44
C PRO A 99 0.22 -27.62 19.80
N VAL A 100 1.27 -28.18 20.42
CA VAL A 100 1.28 -29.59 20.85
C VAL A 100 0.20 -29.87 21.90
N SER A 101 -0.03 -28.94 22.83
CA SER A 101 -1.07 -29.10 23.84
C SER A 101 -2.47 -29.11 23.23
N TYR A 102 -2.71 -28.26 22.22
CA TYR A 102 -4.00 -28.19 21.56
C TYR A 102 -4.26 -29.37 20.64
N GLU A 103 -3.29 -29.74 19.80
CA GLU A 103 -3.48 -30.73 18.73
C GLU A 103 -3.35 -32.18 19.23
N LYS A 104 -2.38 -32.47 20.10
CA LYS A 104 -2.15 -33.85 20.60
C LYS A 104 -2.88 -34.13 21.91
N HIS A 105 -3.04 -33.12 22.76
CA HIS A 105 -3.58 -33.30 24.12
C HIS A 105 -4.93 -32.60 24.34
N HIS A 106 -5.47 -31.87 23.36
CA HIS A 106 -6.74 -31.15 23.43
C HIS A 106 -6.88 -30.20 24.63
N GLU A 107 -5.77 -29.61 25.07
CA GLU A 107 -5.69 -28.64 26.17
C GLU A 107 -5.34 -27.24 25.65
N THR A 108 -6.06 -26.22 26.12
CA THR A 108 -5.78 -24.81 25.82
C THR A 108 -4.79 -24.22 26.83
N LYS A 109 -3.51 -24.59 26.70
CA LYS A 109 -2.42 -24.05 27.53
C LYS A 109 -1.68 -22.93 26.81
N ALA A 110 -1.48 -21.80 27.50
CA ALA A 110 -0.71 -20.68 26.98
C ALA A 110 0.79 -21.00 26.87
N VAL A 111 1.49 -20.34 25.94
CA VAL A 111 2.94 -20.51 25.75
C VAL A 111 3.72 -19.81 26.87
N LYS A 112 4.69 -20.50 27.46
CA LYS A 112 5.54 -19.98 28.54
C LYS A 112 7.02 -20.29 28.33
N TYR A 113 7.32 -21.37 27.61
CA TYR A 113 8.66 -21.81 27.32
C TYR A 113 9.20 -21.10 26.07
N GLU A 114 10.27 -20.33 26.26
CA GLU A 114 11.03 -19.68 25.20
C GLU A 114 12.00 -20.68 24.56
N CYS A 115 11.95 -20.78 23.23
CA CYS A 115 12.88 -21.64 22.51
C CYS A 115 14.29 -21.00 22.49
N PRO A 116 15.35 -21.76 22.83
CA PRO A 116 16.71 -21.23 22.87
C PRO A 116 17.25 -20.80 21.49
N ASP A 117 16.74 -21.38 20.40
CA ASP A 117 17.25 -21.14 19.05
C ASP A 117 16.60 -19.93 18.36
N CYS A 118 15.32 -19.64 18.65
CA CYS A 118 14.60 -18.52 18.04
C CYS A 118 14.26 -17.38 19.02
N GLY A 119 14.30 -17.64 20.33
CA GLY A 119 14.06 -16.63 21.37
C GLY A 119 12.58 -16.26 21.57
N PHE A 120 11.64 -16.93 20.87
CA PHE A 120 10.20 -16.73 21.03
C PHE A 120 9.58 -17.73 22.02
N PRO A 121 8.55 -17.32 22.79
CA PRO A 121 7.74 -18.24 23.57
C PRO A 121 6.83 -19.03 22.63
N THR A 122 7.04 -20.35 22.56
CA THR A 122 6.36 -21.21 21.56
C THR A 122 5.57 -22.37 22.15
N HIS A 123 5.96 -22.87 23.32
CA HIS A 123 5.33 -24.03 23.95
C HIS A 123 5.00 -23.75 25.42
N ALA A 124 4.12 -24.55 26.02
CA ALA A 124 3.76 -24.40 27.43
C ALA A 124 4.88 -24.83 28.39
N SER A 125 5.62 -25.89 28.04
CA SER A 125 6.73 -26.43 28.83
C SER A 125 7.83 -26.96 27.92
N ARG A 126 8.99 -27.25 28.50
CA ARG A 126 10.13 -27.86 27.80
C ARG A 126 9.77 -29.24 27.22
N GLU A 127 9.05 -30.08 27.97
CA GLU A 127 8.62 -31.40 27.51
C GLU A 127 7.77 -31.29 26.23
N ARG A 128 6.81 -30.35 26.20
CA ARG A 128 5.97 -30.12 25.02
C ARG A 128 6.75 -29.59 23.83
N TRP A 129 7.80 -28.79 24.07
CA TRP A 129 8.71 -28.36 23.01
C TRP A 129 9.54 -29.52 22.44
N GLU A 130 9.95 -30.47 23.27
CA GLU A 130 10.67 -31.68 22.81
C GLU A 130 9.76 -32.59 21.98
N GLU A 131 8.48 -32.75 22.37
CA GLU A 131 7.45 -33.49 21.61
C GLU A 131 7.08 -32.87 20.26
N GLY A 132 7.21 -31.53 20.12
CA GLY A 132 6.86 -30.75 18.93
C GLY A 132 8.06 -30.26 18.13
N ARG A 133 9.26 -30.78 18.41
CA ARG A 133 10.51 -30.23 17.86
C ARG A 133 10.56 -30.23 16.33
N GLU A 134 10.03 -31.27 15.69
CA GLU A 134 10.04 -31.39 14.22
C GLU A 134 9.19 -30.31 13.54
N GLU A 135 7.95 -30.13 13.98
CA GLU A 135 7.06 -29.07 13.50
C GLU A 135 7.63 -27.68 13.79
N HIS A 136 8.22 -27.51 14.98
CA HIS A 136 8.86 -26.25 15.35
C HIS A 136 10.10 -25.93 14.50
N ALA A 137 10.85 -26.94 14.05
CA ALA A 137 12.05 -26.74 13.24
C ALA A 137 11.76 -26.03 11.91
N GLU A 138 10.55 -26.15 11.36
CA GLU A 138 10.14 -25.44 10.13
C GLU A 138 9.94 -23.93 10.35
N SER A 139 9.41 -23.55 11.51
CA SER A 139 9.11 -22.14 11.86
C SER A 139 10.28 -21.44 12.57
N CYS A 140 11.12 -22.19 13.27
CA CYS A 140 12.21 -21.68 14.10
C CYS A 140 13.17 -20.71 13.36
N PRO A 141 13.65 -21.00 12.13
CA PRO A 141 14.52 -20.06 11.41
C PRO A 141 13.83 -18.73 11.09
N ARG A 142 12.53 -18.74 10.80
CA ARG A 142 11.76 -17.53 10.50
C ARG A 142 11.59 -16.69 11.76
N LEU A 143 11.29 -17.34 12.89
CA LEU A 143 11.18 -16.68 14.19
C LEU A 143 12.51 -16.03 14.60
N ARG A 144 13.63 -16.75 14.42
CA ARG A 144 14.96 -16.21 14.70
C ARG A 144 15.28 -15.00 13.82
N GLU A 145 14.97 -15.07 12.52
CA GLU A 145 15.16 -13.96 11.59
C GLU A 145 14.39 -12.71 12.04
N VAL A 146 13.13 -12.85 12.44
CA VAL A 146 12.34 -11.72 12.96
C VAL A 146 12.92 -11.18 14.26
N ASN A 147 13.42 -12.06 15.12
CA ASN A 147 14.04 -11.64 16.37
C ASN A 147 15.25 -10.73 16.11
N GLU A 148 16.18 -11.18 15.26
CA GLU A 148 17.38 -10.43 14.90
C GLU A 148 17.05 -9.11 14.18
N ASP A 149 16.07 -9.12 13.27
CA ASP A 149 15.62 -7.91 12.55
C ASP A 149 15.02 -6.86 13.50
N GLU A 150 14.20 -7.28 14.48
CA GLU A 150 13.60 -6.37 15.46
C GLU A 150 14.62 -5.75 16.42
N HIS A 151 15.64 -6.52 16.81
CA HIS A 151 16.77 -6.02 17.61
C HIS A 151 17.67 -5.08 16.80
N ASP A 152 17.92 -5.37 15.52
CA ASP A 152 18.72 -4.51 14.65
C ASP A 152 18.07 -3.13 14.46
N LEU A 153 16.75 -3.08 14.20
CA LEU A 153 16.03 -1.81 14.05
C LEU A 153 16.04 -0.95 15.33
N ARG A 154 16.24 -1.56 16.50
CA ARG A 154 16.28 -0.88 17.81
C ARG A 154 17.69 -0.72 18.36
N SER A 155 18.70 -1.29 17.71
CA SER A 155 20.10 -1.27 18.14
C SER A 155 20.68 0.15 18.28
N GLY A 156 20.02 1.17 17.73
CA GLY A 156 20.51 2.55 17.72
C GLY A 156 21.64 2.77 16.72
N ARG A 157 21.97 1.78 15.89
CA ARG A 157 22.94 1.96 14.80
C ARG A 157 22.45 3.01 13.81
N ARG A 158 23.41 3.63 13.13
CA ARG A 158 23.13 4.42 11.94
C ARG A 158 22.65 3.51 10.80
N VAL A 159 21.41 3.69 10.37
CA VAL A 159 20.78 2.90 9.31
C VAL A 159 21.06 3.56 7.97
N VAL A 160 22.24 3.26 7.40
CA VAL A 160 22.72 3.80 6.11
C VAL A 160 21.75 3.52 4.96
N GLU A 161 20.94 2.47 5.10
CA GLU A 161 19.96 2.04 4.11
C GLU A 161 18.83 3.06 3.88
N TYR A 162 18.58 3.96 4.85
CA TYR A 162 17.51 4.96 4.76
C TYR A 162 17.99 6.36 4.36
N GLU A 163 19.30 6.63 4.35
CA GLU A 163 19.82 8.01 4.26
C GLU A 163 19.43 8.77 2.99
N ASN A 164 19.25 8.06 1.87
CA ASN A 164 18.87 8.66 0.59
C ASN A 164 17.39 8.41 0.24
N MET A 165 16.53 8.19 1.23
CA MET A 165 15.09 7.93 1.02
C MET A 165 14.22 8.97 1.76
N PRO A 166 13.31 9.68 1.06
CA PRO A 166 13.02 9.63 -0.37
C PRO A 166 13.97 10.52 -1.20
N GLY A 167 14.78 9.93 -2.09
CA GLY A 167 15.67 10.69 -2.98
C GLY A 167 14.91 11.33 -4.15
N LEU A 168 15.28 12.56 -4.55
CA LEU A 168 14.72 13.21 -5.74
C LEU A 168 14.99 12.37 -7.00
N GLN A 169 14.06 12.39 -7.95
CA GLN A 169 14.25 11.76 -9.25
C GLN A 169 14.42 12.81 -10.34
N PRO A 170 15.56 12.81 -11.08
CA PRO A 170 15.67 13.60 -12.30
C PRO A 170 14.63 13.16 -13.34
N TYR A 171 14.02 14.13 -14.03
CA TYR A 171 12.97 13.87 -15.02
C TYR A 171 13.42 12.93 -16.16
N GLU A 172 14.70 12.99 -16.54
CA GLU A 172 15.28 12.20 -17.64
C GLU A 172 15.56 10.73 -17.27
N GLN A 173 15.57 10.39 -15.98
CA GLN A 173 15.94 9.06 -15.53
C GLN A 173 14.74 8.11 -15.57
N ALA A 174 14.81 7.10 -16.44
CA ALA A 174 13.79 6.06 -16.52
C ALA A 174 13.84 5.13 -15.30
N ILE A 175 12.67 4.82 -14.74
CA ILE A 175 12.52 3.89 -13.62
C ILE A 175 12.25 2.49 -14.15
N ASN A 176 12.91 1.50 -13.55
CA ASN A 176 12.58 0.10 -13.77
C ASN A 176 11.88 -0.49 -12.52
N LEU A 177 10.63 -0.91 -12.70
CA LEU A 177 9.78 -1.42 -11.63
C LEU A 177 9.60 -2.95 -11.63
N GLN A 178 10.56 -3.70 -12.18
CA GLN A 178 10.46 -5.17 -12.21
C GLN A 178 10.82 -5.86 -10.90
N THR A 179 11.82 -5.37 -10.18
CA THR A 179 12.31 -5.95 -8.92
C THR A 179 12.78 -4.86 -7.95
N TRP A 180 12.93 -5.20 -6.66
CA TRP A 180 13.51 -4.30 -5.66
C TRP A 180 14.91 -3.81 -6.05
N ASP A 181 15.77 -4.70 -6.53
CA ASP A 181 17.17 -4.36 -6.85
C ASP A 181 17.26 -3.39 -8.04
N THR A 182 16.50 -3.65 -9.11
CA THR A 182 16.43 -2.74 -10.27
C THR A 182 15.81 -1.40 -9.90
N PHE A 183 14.83 -1.40 -8.98
CA PHE A 183 14.20 -0.18 -8.50
C PHE A 183 15.19 0.68 -7.72
N PHE A 184 15.92 0.11 -6.76
CA PHE A 184 16.92 0.85 -5.98
C PHE A 184 18.04 1.41 -6.85
N PHE A 185 18.51 0.62 -7.83
CA PHE A 185 19.50 1.08 -8.79
C PHE A 185 18.99 2.25 -9.63
N THR A 186 17.80 2.13 -10.23
CA THR A 186 17.24 3.18 -11.09
C THR A 186 16.79 4.42 -10.33
N ARG A 187 16.54 4.33 -9.02
CA ARG A 187 16.27 5.48 -8.15
C ARG A 187 17.52 6.12 -7.54
N GLY A 188 18.71 5.57 -7.78
CA GLY A 188 19.96 6.08 -7.21
C GLY A 188 20.03 5.94 -5.69
N PHE A 189 19.32 4.97 -5.11
CA PHE A 189 19.41 4.67 -3.69
C PHE A 189 20.68 3.89 -3.37
N VAL A 190 21.03 3.81 -2.09
CA VAL A 190 22.19 3.04 -1.62
C VAL A 190 22.03 1.58 -2.06
N SER A 191 23.08 1.01 -2.65
CA SER A 191 23.07 -0.40 -3.06
C SER A 191 23.00 -1.30 -1.84
N ILE A 192 21.94 -2.10 -1.73
CA ILE A 192 21.70 -2.99 -0.60
C ILE A 192 22.18 -4.39 -0.94
N ASN A 193 23.22 -4.85 -0.24
CA ASN A 193 23.79 -6.19 -0.44
C ASN A 193 23.44 -7.19 0.68
N SER A 194 22.90 -6.72 1.80
CA SER A 194 22.50 -7.58 2.93
C SER A 194 21.01 -7.94 2.85
N LYS A 195 20.70 -9.22 3.10
CA LYS A 195 19.31 -9.70 3.18
C LYS A 195 18.52 -9.00 4.29
N ARG A 196 19.17 -8.71 5.43
CA ARG A 196 18.56 -8.00 6.57
C ARG A 196 18.15 -6.57 6.19
N ALA A 197 19.09 -5.83 5.62
CA ALA A 197 18.86 -4.49 5.10
C ALA A 197 17.70 -4.46 4.08
N MET A 198 17.66 -5.44 3.17
CA MET A 198 16.57 -5.58 2.20
C MET A 198 15.21 -5.79 2.86
N ARG A 199 15.14 -6.60 3.94
CA ARG A 199 13.90 -6.80 4.71
C ARG A 199 13.42 -5.49 5.35
N HIS A 200 14.32 -4.71 5.92
CA HIS A 200 13.99 -3.43 6.55
C HIS A 200 13.44 -2.42 5.55
N VAL A 201 14.16 -2.20 4.44
CA VAL A 201 13.76 -1.24 3.41
C VAL A 201 12.48 -1.69 2.71
N SER A 202 12.37 -2.96 2.33
CA SER A 202 11.16 -3.46 1.64
C SER A 202 9.92 -3.37 2.54
N LYS A 203 10.03 -3.58 3.85
CA LYS A 203 8.90 -3.42 4.78
C LYS A 203 8.41 -1.97 4.85
N LEU A 204 9.32 -1.01 4.84
CA LEU A 204 9.00 0.42 4.88
C LEU A 204 8.32 0.89 3.57
N LEU A 205 8.84 0.40 2.43
CA LEU A 205 8.45 0.88 1.10
C LEU A 205 7.34 0.07 0.43
N THR A 206 6.98 -1.11 0.94
CA THR A 206 6.08 -2.03 0.22
C THR A 206 4.75 -1.38 -0.16
N TYR A 207 4.11 -0.61 0.73
CA TYR A 207 2.82 0.02 0.46
C TYR A 207 2.89 1.09 -0.65
N PRO A 208 3.67 2.17 -0.51
CA PRO A 208 3.71 3.22 -1.53
C PRO A 208 4.25 2.72 -2.88
N ILE A 209 5.25 1.84 -2.87
CA ILE A 209 5.87 1.34 -4.11
C ILE A 209 4.92 0.37 -4.82
N SER A 210 4.07 -0.37 -4.10
CA SER A 210 3.06 -1.21 -4.73
C SER A 210 2.00 -0.39 -5.43
N VAL A 211 1.49 0.67 -4.79
CA VAL A 211 0.56 1.63 -5.41
C VAL A 211 1.19 2.23 -6.65
N MET A 212 2.42 2.75 -6.52
CA MET A 212 3.17 3.32 -7.62
C MET A 212 3.38 2.31 -8.77
N SER A 213 3.70 1.05 -8.45
CA SER A 213 3.94 0.01 -9.46
C SER A 213 2.72 -0.35 -10.29
N VAL A 214 1.52 -0.19 -9.72
CA VAL A 214 0.25 -0.40 -10.43
C VAL A 214 -0.08 0.80 -11.32
N LEU A 215 0.17 2.02 -10.84
CA LEU A 215 -0.20 3.26 -11.54
C LEU A 215 0.81 3.70 -12.62
N HIS A 216 2.02 3.17 -12.60
CA HIS A 216 3.09 3.58 -13.50
C HIS A 216 3.06 2.80 -14.82
N GLN A 217 3.23 3.48 -15.95
CA GLN A 217 3.19 2.87 -17.28
C GLN A 217 4.24 1.75 -17.51
N ASN A 218 5.42 1.89 -16.90
CA ASN A 218 6.48 0.89 -16.91
C ASN A 218 6.42 -0.04 -15.69
N GLY A 219 5.24 -0.18 -15.08
CA GLY A 219 4.99 -1.12 -14.00
C GLY A 219 5.25 -2.57 -14.43
N PRO A 220 5.41 -3.49 -13.47
CA PRO A 220 5.66 -4.90 -13.76
C PRO A 220 4.44 -5.64 -14.35
N PHE A 221 3.26 -5.01 -14.34
CA PHE A 221 2.02 -5.61 -14.80
C PHE A 221 1.80 -5.23 -16.26
N THR A 222 1.76 -6.22 -17.15
CA THR A 222 1.55 -5.98 -18.59
C THR A 222 0.54 -6.96 -19.16
N ALA A 223 0.10 -6.73 -20.40
CA ALA A 223 -0.67 -7.74 -21.11
C ALA A 223 0.21 -8.93 -21.55
N GLY A 224 1.51 -8.68 -21.80
CA GLY A 224 2.45 -9.72 -22.25
C GLY A 224 2.71 -10.80 -21.20
N ASN A 225 2.68 -10.45 -19.91
CA ASN A 225 2.74 -11.43 -18.82
C ASN A 225 1.37 -11.89 -18.31
N GLY A 226 0.29 -11.53 -19.01
CA GLY A 226 -1.08 -11.93 -18.66
C GLY A 226 -1.59 -11.34 -17.34
N ARG A 227 -0.91 -10.33 -16.78
CA ARG A 227 -1.33 -9.68 -15.52
C ARG A 227 -2.44 -8.66 -15.74
N ILE A 228 -2.41 -7.90 -16.82
CA ILE A 228 -3.46 -6.93 -17.15
C ILE A 228 -4.45 -7.54 -18.14
N THR A 229 -5.74 -7.46 -17.82
CA THR A 229 -6.84 -7.94 -18.68
C THR A 229 -7.14 -6.97 -19.83
N SER A 230 -8.01 -7.34 -20.77
CA SER A 230 -8.47 -6.42 -21.83
C SER A 230 -9.09 -5.15 -21.26
N GLU A 231 -9.95 -5.30 -20.25
CA GLU A 231 -10.60 -4.19 -19.56
C GLU A 231 -9.62 -3.39 -18.69
N GLY A 232 -8.68 -4.09 -18.06
CA GLY A 232 -7.58 -3.46 -17.34
C GLY A 232 -6.74 -2.54 -18.22
N ARG A 233 -6.45 -2.93 -19.47
CA ARG A 233 -5.72 -2.06 -20.41
C ARG A 233 -6.45 -0.76 -20.67
N ARG A 234 -7.77 -0.79 -20.82
CA ARG A 234 -8.59 0.42 -21.04
C ARG A 234 -8.56 1.34 -19.82
N SER A 235 -8.72 0.78 -18.61
CA SER A 235 -8.64 1.55 -17.36
C SER A 235 -7.25 2.15 -17.14
N MET A 236 -6.20 1.36 -17.29
CA MET A 236 -4.82 1.82 -17.08
C MET A 236 -4.39 2.85 -18.12
N ALA A 237 -4.80 2.71 -19.38
CA ALA A 237 -4.51 3.70 -20.42
C ALA A 237 -5.05 5.09 -20.06
N ALA A 238 -6.25 5.15 -19.47
CA ALA A 238 -6.84 6.41 -19.06
C ALA A 238 -6.10 7.04 -17.86
N ILE A 239 -5.76 6.24 -16.84
CA ILE A 239 -4.94 6.70 -15.71
C ILE A 239 -3.56 7.19 -16.20
N HIS A 240 -2.89 6.42 -17.07
CA HIS A 240 -1.58 6.79 -17.61
C HIS A 240 -1.63 8.07 -18.44
N SER A 241 -2.74 8.37 -19.12
CA SER A 241 -2.90 9.61 -19.88
C SER A 241 -2.87 10.87 -19.00
N ILE A 242 -3.22 10.73 -17.72
CA ILE A 242 -3.21 11.81 -16.73
C ILE A 242 -1.86 11.88 -16.02
N LEU A 243 -1.33 10.73 -15.59
CA LEU A 243 -0.10 10.66 -14.82
C LEU A 243 1.16 10.88 -15.68
N HIS A 244 1.17 10.37 -16.91
CA HIS A 244 2.34 10.39 -17.80
C HIS A 244 2.18 11.37 -18.97
N ALA A 245 3.30 11.91 -19.43
CA ALA A 245 3.29 12.83 -20.56
C ALA A 245 3.18 11.99 -21.84
N PRO A 246 2.51 12.51 -22.88
CA PRO A 246 2.69 11.97 -24.21
C PRO A 246 4.20 11.90 -24.54
N PRO A 247 4.67 10.81 -25.17
CA PRO A 247 6.07 10.70 -25.57
C PRO A 247 6.47 11.88 -26.46
N GLY A 248 7.57 12.56 -26.11
CA GLY A 248 8.10 13.70 -26.88
C GLY A 248 7.65 15.09 -26.41
N THR A 249 6.85 15.20 -25.33
CA THR A 249 6.59 16.49 -24.67
C THR A 249 7.87 17.02 -24.04
N SER A 250 8.30 18.23 -24.44
CA SER A 250 9.43 18.90 -23.81
C SER A 250 9.04 19.45 -22.43
N ALA A 251 10.00 19.67 -21.53
CA ALA A 251 9.74 20.29 -20.23
C ALA A 251 9.19 21.73 -20.33
N GLU A 252 9.25 22.34 -21.51
CA GLU A 252 8.78 23.69 -21.81
C GLU A 252 7.31 23.72 -22.25
N ASP A 253 6.78 22.61 -22.78
CA ASP A 253 5.39 22.45 -23.23
C ASP A 253 4.44 22.00 -22.09
N ILE A 254 4.88 22.10 -20.83
CA ILE A 254 4.09 21.71 -19.68
C ILE A 254 2.93 22.69 -19.52
N ASP A 255 1.72 22.24 -19.83
CA ASP A 255 0.47 22.99 -19.61
C ASP A 255 0.36 23.34 -18.12
N VAL A 256 0.55 24.62 -17.77
CA VAL A 256 0.60 25.15 -16.38
C VAL A 256 -0.79 25.19 -15.74
N ARG A 257 -1.79 24.48 -16.31
CA ARG A 257 -3.13 24.43 -15.77
C ARG A 257 -3.12 23.67 -14.44
N PRO A 258 -3.78 24.20 -13.39
CA PRO A 258 -3.95 23.47 -12.13
C PRO A 258 -4.70 22.17 -12.42
N MET A 259 -3.99 21.05 -12.36
CA MET A 259 -4.62 19.73 -12.43
C MET A 259 -5.34 19.45 -11.11
N ALA A 260 -6.50 18.83 -11.18
CA ALA A 260 -7.13 18.27 -9.99
C ALA A 260 -6.19 17.22 -9.36
N ALA A 261 -6.23 17.11 -8.04
CA ALA A 261 -5.40 16.13 -7.34
C ALA A 261 -5.88 14.71 -7.65
N PHE A 262 -4.93 13.83 -7.97
CA PHE A 262 -5.18 12.41 -8.10
C PHE A 262 -5.42 11.82 -6.72
N ARG A 263 -6.57 11.17 -6.52
CA ARG A 263 -7.01 10.70 -5.20
C ARG A 263 -6.79 9.22 -5.05
N ILE A 264 -6.11 8.84 -3.98
CA ILE A 264 -5.84 7.44 -3.64
C ILE A 264 -6.53 7.14 -2.32
N PHE A 265 -7.51 6.24 -2.35
CA PHE A 265 -8.27 5.83 -1.19
C PHE A 265 -7.74 4.49 -0.67
N LEU A 266 -7.08 4.52 0.50
CA LEU A 266 -6.56 3.35 1.19
C LEU A 266 -7.60 2.88 2.21
N LEU A 267 -8.25 1.77 1.90
CA LEU A 267 -9.36 1.19 2.67
C LEU A 267 -8.84 0.19 3.70
N GLY A 268 -9.44 0.22 4.90
CA GLY A 268 -9.03 -0.63 6.00
C GLY A 268 -7.64 -0.27 6.52
N ALA A 269 -7.31 1.03 6.52
CA ALA A 269 -5.96 1.49 6.77
C ALA A 269 -5.46 1.14 8.19
N ARG A 270 -4.33 0.44 8.26
CA ARG A 270 -3.65 -0.02 9.48
C ARG A 270 -2.19 0.43 9.45
N GLY A 271 -1.26 -0.50 9.22
CA GLY A 271 0.19 -0.25 9.25
C GLY A 271 0.69 0.74 8.19
N GLU A 272 -0.01 0.90 7.07
CA GLU A 272 0.30 1.90 6.05
C GLU A 272 0.08 3.34 6.51
N SER A 273 -0.84 3.55 7.46
CA SER A 273 -1.15 4.87 8.03
C SER A 273 -0.16 5.28 9.14
N THR A 274 0.63 4.33 9.65
CA THR A 274 1.65 4.58 10.68
C THR A 274 3.03 4.87 10.09
N LEU A 275 3.19 4.74 8.77
CA LEU A 275 4.42 5.06 8.09
C LEU A 275 4.77 6.56 8.21
N PRO A 276 6.08 6.92 8.23
CA PRO A 276 6.49 8.31 8.13
C PRO A 276 5.94 8.95 6.87
N ALA A 277 5.39 10.16 6.99
CA ALA A 277 4.73 10.87 5.90
C ALA A 277 5.65 11.08 4.68
N ASP A 278 6.93 11.30 4.91
CA ASP A 278 7.93 11.51 3.85
C ASP A 278 8.09 10.29 2.94
N ILE A 279 7.81 9.08 3.41
CA ILE A 279 7.91 7.87 2.60
C ILE A 279 6.88 7.88 1.45
N TRP A 280 5.76 8.57 1.61
CA TRP A 280 4.77 8.75 0.54
C TRP A 280 5.19 9.78 -0.53
N LEU A 281 6.23 10.60 -0.29
CA LEU A 281 6.80 11.51 -1.29
C LEU A 281 7.37 10.77 -2.51
N GLN A 282 7.62 9.47 -2.40
CA GLN A 282 8.01 8.63 -3.54
C GLN A 282 7.02 8.78 -4.71
N LEU A 283 5.71 8.87 -4.44
CA LEU A 283 4.71 9.09 -5.49
C LEU A 283 4.89 10.44 -6.18
N ALA A 284 5.08 11.51 -5.39
CA ALA A 284 5.27 12.86 -5.94
C ALA A 284 6.57 12.96 -6.77
N TYR A 285 7.64 12.26 -6.38
CA TYR A 285 8.90 12.26 -7.12
C TYR A 285 8.85 11.43 -8.41
N VAL A 286 8.05 10.36 -8.45
CA VAL A 286 7.83 9.57 -9.67
C VAL A 286 6.85 10.25 -10.63
N PHE A 287 5.87 10.99 -10.10
CA PHE A 287 4.86 11.69 -10.88
C PHE A 287 4.90 13.21 -10.61
N PRO A 288 5.94 13.91 -11.08
CA PRO A 288 6.22 15.30 -10.68
C PRO A 288 5.20 16.33 -11.18
N ARG A 289 4.25 15.96 -12.04
CA ARG A 289 3.24 16.87 -12.61
C ARG A 289 1.90 16.82 -11.88
N THR A 290 1.63 15.74 -11.15
CA THR A 290 0.31 15.46 -10.60
C THR A 290 0.34 15.64 -9.08
N PRO A 291 -0.52 16.49 -8.50
CA PRO A 291 -0.69 16.53 -7.06
C PRO A 291 -1.48 15.29 -6.59
N PHE A 292 -1.13 14.74 -5.43
CA PHE A 292 -1.76 13.56 -4.83
C PHE A 292 -2.45 13.89 -3.51
N ASP A 293 -3.67 13.38 -3.37
CA ASP A 293 -4.39 13.31 -2.11
C ASP A 293 -4.53 11.84 -1.71
N ILE A 294 -3.92 11.43 -0.60
CA ILE A 294 -4.01 10.06 -0.10
C ILE A 294 -4.92 10.03 1.12
N TYR A 295 -6.00 9.25 1.03
CA TYR A 295 -6.99 9.07 2.07
C TYR A 295 -6.76 7.74 2.78
N PHE A 296 -6.36 7.76 4.05
CA PHE A 296 -6.31 6.57 4.91
C PHE A 296 -7.65 6.42 5.62
N ILE A 297 -8.43 5.40 5.27
CA ILE A 297 -9.79 5.20 5.79
C ILE A 297 -9.81 3.89 6.57
N GLY A 298 -10.08 3.96 7.86
CA GLY A 298 -10.27 2.76 8.67
C GLY A 298 -10.42 3.05 10.16
N PRO A 299 -10.99 2.11 10.95
CA PRO A 299 -11.14 2.27 12.40
C PRO A 299 -9.80 2.34 13.13
N GLU A 300 -8.76 1.71 12.57
CA GLU A 300 -7.39 1.68 13.08
C GLU A 300 -6.46 2.68 12.38
N ALA A 301 -7.01 3.57 11.54
CA ALA A 301 -6.22 4.57 10.85
C ALA A 301 -5.48 5.44 11.88
N GLY A 302 -4.15 5.53 11.71
CA GLY A 302 -3.24 6.26 12.58
C GLY A 302 -3.56 7.75 12.55
N ILE A 303 -4.44 8.18 13.44
CA ILE A 303 -4.55 9.59 13.81
C ILE A 303 -3.50 9.81 14.90
N PRO A 304 -2.44 10.62 14.66
CA PRO A 304 -1.47 10.91 15.69
C PRO A 304 -2.18 11.51 16.90
N ILE A 305 -2.10 10.82 18.05
CA ILE A 305 -2.57 11.36 19.32
C ILE A 305 -1.66 12.55 19.63
N VAL A 306 -2.14 13.76 19.36
CA VAL A 306 -1.38 14.99 19.65
C VAL A 306 -1.37 15.20 21.16
N LYS A 307 -0.41 14.58 21.85
CA LYS A 307 -0.02 14.98 23.21
C LYS A 307 1.27 15.78 23.12
N GLY A 308 1.16 17.10 23.11
CA GLY A 308 2.27 18.03 23.27
C GLY A 308 2.53 18.98 22.10
N TYR A 309 3.34 20.00 22.37
CA TYR A 309 3.69 21.15 21.50
C TYR A 309 4.48 20.80 20.22
N GLN A 310 4.81 19.53 19.98
CA GLN A 310 5.62 19.11 18.83
C GLN A 310 4.73 18.57 17.72
N ARG A 311 4.24 19.48 16.86
CA ARG A 311 3.86 19.32 15.43
C ARG A 311 2.85 20.40 15.02
N GLN A 312 3.27 21.67 15.11
CA GLN A 312 2.46 22.84 14.70
C GLN A 312 1.99 22.83 13.22
N HIS A 313 2.54 21.96 12.37
CA HIS A 313 2.17 21.83 10.95
C HIS A 313 0.99 20.88 10.69
N LEU A 314 0.53 20.14 11.71
CA LEU A 314 -0.61 19.24 11.61
C LEU A 314 -1.90 20.02 11.88
N LYS A 315 -2.72 20.25 10.84
CA LYS A 315 -4.08 20.77 11.03
C LYS A 315 -4.97 19.62 11.47
N MET A 316 -5.05 19.40 12.78
CA MET A 316 -6.01 18.46 13.36
C MET A 316 -7.36 19.16 13.43
N SER A 317 -8.37 18.59 12.78
CA SER A 317 -9.76 19.00 13.01
C SER A 317 -10.35 17.92 13.91
N GLU A 318 -10.25 18.10 15.23
CA GLU A 318 -10.92 17.22 16.19
C GLU A 318 -12.45 17.33 16.05
N ASP A 319 -12.93 18.50 15.62
CA ASP A 319 -14.33 18.72 15.27
C ASP A 319 -14.55 18.31 13.81
N GLY A 320 -15.41 17.32 13.57
CA GLY A 320 -15.70 16.71 12.26
C GLY A 320 -16.32 17.65 11.22
N SER A 321 -15.64 18.71 10.81
CA SER A 321 -16.25 19.81 10.04
C SER A 321 -16.15 19.66 8.52
N LYS A 322 -15.30 18.77 7.98
CA LYS A 322 -15.29 18.45 6.53
C LYS A 322 -15.93 17.10 6.20
N TYR A 323 -15.64 16.09 7.01
CA TYR A 323 -16.04 14.70 6.73
C TYR A 323 -17.00 14.10 7.78
N GLY A 324 -17.49 14.89 8.75
CA GLY A 324 -18.38 14.37 9.81
C GLY A 324 -17.77 13.29 10.72
N VAL A 325 -16.49 12.96 10.55
CA VAL A 325 -15.75 11.93 11.30
C VAL A 325 -14.40 12.48 11.78
N PRO A 326 -13.79 11.88 12.83
CA PRO A 326 -12.46 12.29 13.29
C PRO A 326 -11.45 12.18 12.13
N SER A 327 -10.84 13.31 11.79
CA SER A 327 -9.97 13.42 10.62
C SER A 327 -8.69 14.21 10.90
N CYS A 328 -7.61 13.79 10.24
CA CYS A 328 -6.28 14.37 10.38
C CYS A 328 -5.74 14.67 8.98
N THR A 329 -5.34 15.91 8.72
CA THR A 329 -4.71 16.28 7.43
C THR A 329 -3.28 16.72 7.65
N VAL A 330 -2.37 16.08 6.93
CA VAL A 330 -0.93 16.37 6.90
C VAL A 330 -0.55 16.83 5.50
N ASN A 331 -0.14 18.09 5.38
CA ASN A 331 0.39 18.61 4.13
C ASN A 331 1.91 18.36 4.14
N VAL A 332 2.36 17.37 3.38
CA VAL A 332 3.79 16.97 3.34
C VAL A 332 4.55 17.86 2.35
N SER A 333 3.96 18.07 1.18
CA SER A 333 4.49 18.98 0.15
C SER A 333 3.35 19.65 -0.61
N PRO A 334 3.62 20.66 -1.46
CA PRO A 334 2.58 21.22 -2.34
C PRO A 334 1.94 20.20 -3.27
N GLN A 335 2.61 19.06 -3.51
CA GLN A 335 2.16 17.98 -4.39
C GLN A 335 1.62 16.77 -3.63
N LEU A 336 1.70 16.73 -2.30
CA LEU A 336 1.27 15.58 -1.51
C LEU A 336 0.57 16.00 -0.23
N ARG A 337 -0.68 15.56 -0.11
CA ARG A 337 -1.49 15.69 1.10
C ARG A 337 -1.96 14.32 1.56
N LEU A 338 -1.79 14.06 2.85
CA LEU A 338 -2.21 12.84 3.52
C LEU A 338 -3.40 13.16 4.42
N ILE A 339 -4.48 12.40 4.30
CA ILE A 339 -5.75 12.60 5.02
C ILE A 339 -6.12 11.30 5.70
N SER A 340 -6.07 11.25 7.04
CA SER A 340 -6.48 10.07 7.81
C SER A 340 -7.89 10.27 8.36
N LEU A 341 -8.77 9.30 8.11
CA LEU A 341 -10.18 9.27 8.52
C LEU A 341 -10.40 8.03 9.41
N LYS A 342 -10.76 8.26 10.68
CA LYS A 342 -11.05 7.17 11.62
C LYS A 342 -12.53 6.82 11.59
N SER A 343 -12.94 6.08 10.56
CA SER A 343 -14.30 5.58 10.37
C SER A 343 -14.31 4.36 9.44
N SER A 344 -15.46 3.70 9.33
CA SER A 344 -15.73 2.82 8.18
C SER A 344 -15.86 3.65 6.89
N TYR A 345 -15.65 3.01 5.75
CA TYR A 345 -15.76 3.67 4.44
C TYR A 345 -17.21 4.11 4.13
N GLU A 346 -18.18 3.28 4.51
CA GLU A 346 -19.61 3.55 4.32
C GLU A 346 -20.05 4.91 4.89
N ALA A 347 -19.51 5.29 6.06
CA ALA A 347 -19.86 6.55 6.70
C ALA A 347 -19.39 7.78 5.93
N VAL A 348 -18.34 7.64 5.11
CA VAL A 348 -17.69 8.77 4.41
C VAL A 348 -17.90 8.76 2.90
N HIS A 349 -18.38 7.65 2.32
CA HIS A 349 -18.54 7.48 0.87
C HIS A 349 -19.22 8.67 0.18
N ASN A 350 -20.38 9.09 0.70
CA ASN A 350 -21.18 10.19 0.13
C ASN A 350 -20.46 11.55 0.13
N GLN A 351 -19.51 11.74 1.05
CA GLN A 351 -18.80 13.02 1.21
C GLN A 351 -17.50 13.08 0.40
N LEU A 352 -16.99 11.92 -0.05
CA LEU A 352 -15.80 11.82 -0.90
C LEU A 352 -16.14 12.04 -2.38
N GLY A 353 -17.42 11.95 -2.74
CA GLY A 353 -17.92 12.25 -4.08
C GLY A 353 -17.78 13.74 -4.47
N PRO A 354 -17.83 14.07 -5.77
CA PRO A 354 -18.01 13.15 -6.91
C PRO A 354 -16.78 12.28 -7.16
N PHE A 355 -16.97 11.07 -7.68
CA PHE A 355 -15.88 10.15 -8.04
C PHE A 355 -15.59 10.20 -9.55
N ASP A 356 -14.30 10.17 -9.92
CA ASP A 356 -13.80 10.13 -11.29
C ASP A 356 -12.97 8.84 -11.50
N PRO A 357 -13.44 7.87 -12.31
CA PRO A 357 -12.73 6.63 -12.62
C PRO A 357 -11.32 6.79 -13.20
N TYR A 358 -10.96 7.99 -13.66
CA TYR A 358 -9.64 8.28 -14.24
C TYR A 358 -8.65 8.89 -13.25
N GLN A 359 -9.13 9.51 -12.18
CA GLN A 359 -8.30 10.21 -11.17
C GLN A 359 -8.41 9.61 -9.77
N ASP A 360 -9.38 8.73 -9.56
CA ASP A 360 -9.63 8.07 -8.29
C ASP A 360 -9.34 6.59 -8.36
N VAL A 361 -8.58 6.12 -7.38
CA VAL A 361 -8.25 4.70 -7.23
C VAL A 361 -8.40 4.27 -5.79
N PHE A 362 -8.90 3.05 -5.60
CA PHE A 362 -9.04 2.42 -4.30
C PHE A 362 -7.98 1.34 -4.14
N PHE A 363 -7.37 1.26 -2.97
CA PHE A 363 -6.47 0.20 -2.57
C PHE A 363 -6.90 -0.34 -1.21
N ALA A 364 -6.99 -1.66 -1.08
CA ALA A 364 -7.26 -2.33 0.16
C ALA A 364 -6.10 -3.27 0.48
N PHE A 365 -5.33 -2.95 1.51
CA PHE A 365 -4.15 -3.73 1.86
C PHE A 365 -4.52 -4.90 2.77
N SER A 366 -4.46 -6.11 2.20
CA SER A 366 -4.78 -7.37 2.87
C SER A 366 -6.11 -7.31 3.63
N PRO A 367 -7.22 -7.09 2.91
CA PRO A 367 -8.54 -6.91 3.49
C PRO A 367 -9.04 -8.15 4.25
N GLY A 368 -8.56 -9.35 3.92
CA GLY A 368 -8.97 -10.59 4.57
C GLY A 368 -10.41 -10.99 4.24
N LEU A 369 -10.84 -10.74 3.00
CA LEU A 369 -12.21 -10.97 2.51
C LEU A 369 -12.67 -12.42 2.69
N GLY A 370 -11.77 -13.38 2.52
CA GLY A 370 -12.04 -14.82 2.64
C GLY A 370 -11.92 -15.39 4.04
N PHE A 371 -11.61 -14.57 5.05
CA PHE A 371 -11.63 -15.01 6.45
C PHE A 371 -13.04 -14.97 7.03
N PRO A 372 -13.34 -15.85 8.01
CA PRO A 372 -14.58 -15.76 8.74
C PRO A 372 -14.65 -14.42 9.48
N ASP A 373 -15.86 -13.87 9.59
CA ASP A 373 -16.08 -12.66 10.35
C ASP A 373 -15.90 -12.93 11.85
N GLN A 374 -14.89 -12.28 12.45
CA GLN A 374 -14.58 -12.44 13.86
C GLN A 374 -15.67 -11.92 14.78
N SER A 375 -16.48 -10.94 14.32
CA SER A 375 -17.61 -10.43 15.10
C SER A 375 -18.70 -11.48 15.32
N LEU A 376 -18.81 -12.45 14.40
CA LEU A 376 -19.76 -13.55 14.47
C LEU A 376 -19.22 -14.76 15.27
N LEU A 377 -17.93 -14.74 15.60
CA LEU A 377 -17.23 -15.80 16.34
C LEU A 377 -17.06 -15.47 17.84
N ASP A 378 -17.54 -14.31 18.32
CA ASP A 378 -17.46 -13.94 19.74
C ASP A 378 -18.33 -14.89 20.60
N PRO A 379 -17.75 -15.63 21.58
CA PRO A 379 -18.50 -16.50 22.48
C PRO A 379 -19.59 -15.78 23.30
N LYS A 380 -19.50 -14.46 23.45
CA LYS A 380 -20.44 -13.64 24.23
C LYS A 380 -21.68 -13.20 23.45
N ASN A 381 -21.63 -13.19 22.12
CA ASN A 381 -22.73 -12.83 21.23
C ASN A 381 -22.74 -13.78 20.01
N PRO A 382 -23.13 -15.05 20.17
CA PRO A 382 -23.30 -15.94 19.04
C PRO A 382 -24.45 -15.41 18.18
N THR A 383 -24.16 -14.89 16.99
CA THR A 383 -25.19 -14.70 15.98
C THR A 383 -25.77 -16.07 15.57
N PRO A 384 -27.06 -16.14 15.23
CA PRO A 384 -27.80 -17.40 15.14
C PRO A 384 -27.42 -18.34 13.98
N ASP A 385 -26.43 -18.01 13.14
CA ASP A 385 -26.12 -18.76 11.92
C ASP A 385 -25.17 -19.95 12.12
N VAL A 386 -24.73 -20.24 13.35
CA VAL A 386 -24.17 -21.58 13.69
C VAL A 386 -25.31 -22.53 14.10
N LYS A 387 -26.43 -22.49 13.38
CA LYS A 387 -27.47 -23.52 13.44
C LYS A 387 -27.33 -24.38 12.19
N ASP A 388 -27.29 -25.70 12.38
CA ASP A 388 -27.36 -26.73 11.33
C ASP A 388 -26.20 -26.85 10.32
N GLY A 389 -24.95 -26.97 10.78
CA GLY A 389 -23.84 -27.48 9.93
C GLY A 389 -23.43 -26.57 8.75
N GLU A 390 -23.86 -25.31 8.79
CA GLU A 390 -23.45 -24.24 7.88
C GLU A 390 -22.07 -23.67 8.27
N GLN A 391 -21.32 -23.18 7.27
CA GLN A 391 -19.97 -22.65 7.48
C GLN A 391 -20.04 -21.17 7.90
N PRO A 392 -19.04 -20.67 8.65
CA PRO A 392 -19.03 -19.27 9.06
C PRO A 392 -19.00 -18.34 7.84
N LEU A 393 -19.82 -17.28 7.89
CA LEU A 393 -19.84 -16.24 6.87
C LEU A 393 -18.49 -15.54 6.80
N VAL A 394 -18.06 -15.22 5.58
CA VAL A 394 -16.79 -14.53 5.33
C VAL A 394 -16.94 -13.02 5.40
N GLN A 395 -15.85 -12.31 5.69
CA GLN A 395 -15.84 -10.84 5.79
C GLN A 395 -16.34 -10.14 4.52
N ALA A 396 -16.14 -10.75 3.34
CA ALA A 396 -16.70 -10.27 2.07
C ALA A 396 -18.23 -10.17 2.08
N GLN A 397 -18.92 -11.11 2.75
CA GLN A 397 -20.38 -11.19 2.82
C GLN A 397 -20.98 -10.30 3.91
N THR A 398 -20.16 -9.90 4.89
CA THR A 398 -20.58 -9.13 6.06
C THR A 398 -20.03 -7.70 5.99
N SER A 399 -18.92 -7.43 6.67
CA SER A 399 -18.30 -6.11 6.86
C SER A 399 -17.90 -5.40 5.58
N TRP A 400 -17.55 -6.15 4.52
CA TRP A 400 -17.14 -5.56 3.24
C TRP A 400 -18.27 -5.46 2.22
N LYS A 401 -19.44 -6.07 2.45
CA LYS A 401 -20.50 -6.16 1.43
C LYS A 401 -20.94 -4.78 0.93
N ALA A 402 -21.38 -3.91 1.83
CA ALA A 402 -21.87 -2.57 1.46
C ALA A 402 -20.73 -1.68 0.92
N THR A 403 -19.53 -1.77 1.50
CA THR A 403 -18.33 -1.09 0.98
C THR A 403 -18.03 -1.48 -0.47
N LEU A 404 -18.07 -2.78 -0.81
CA LEU A 404 -17.83 -3.27 -2.17
C LEU A 404 -18.92 -2.79 -3.14
N GLN A 405 -20.20 -2.85 -2.75
CA GLN A 405 -21.31 -2.35 -3.57
C GLN A 405 -21.10 -0.87 -3.94
N HIS A 406 -20.83 -0.02 -2.94
CA HIS A 406 -20.58 1.41 -3.17
C HIS A 406 -19.37 1.68 -4.07
N ILE A 407 -18.28 0.91 -3.94
CA ILE A 407 -17.10 1.12 -4.79
C ILE A 407 -17.37 0.68 -6.23
N LEU A 408 -18.05 -0.44 -6.44
CA LEU A 408 -18.39 -0.93 -7.78
C LEU A 408 -19.34 0.02 -8.53
N GLU A 409 -20.19 0.75 -7.81
CA GLU A 409 -21.02 1.83 -8.38
C GLU A 409 -20.16 2.97 -8.97
N THR A 410 -19.05 3.33 -8.31
CA THR A 410 -18.16 4.42 -8.77
C THR A 410 -17.43 4.12 -10.08
N LYS A 411 -17.35 2.85 -10.50
CA LYS A 411 -16.55 2.37 -11.66
C LYS A 411 -15.05 2.67 -11.57
N CYS A 412 -14.57 3.13 -10.43
CA CYS A 412 -13.15 3.34 -10.17
C CYS A 412 -12.42 2.00 -10.02
N ALA A 413 -11.11 1.99 -10.25
CA ALA A 413 -10.30 0.81 -10.04
C ALA A 413 -10.11 0.53 -8.54
N LEU A 414 -10.35 -0.71 -8.12
CA LEU A 414 -10.12 -1.20 -6.77
C LEU A 414 -9.05 -2.30 -6.80
N PHE A 415 -7.93 -2.05 -6.15
CA PHE A 415 -6.83 -3.01 -6.02
C PHE A 415 -6.78 -3.59 -4.62
N PHE A 416 -6.46 -4.87 -4.56
CA PHE A 416 -6.33 -5.63 -3.33
C PHE A 416 -4.93 -6.22 -3.23
N THR A 417 -4.44 -6.34 -2.00
CA THR A 417 -3.22 -7.10 -1.72
C THR A 417 -3.52 -8.28 -0.81
N ALA A 418 -2.60 -9.23 -0.73
CA ALA A 418 -2.74 -10.40 0.13
C ALA A 418 -1.44 -10.69 0.87
N PHE A 419 -1.51 -11.42 1.99
CA PHE A 419 -0.35 -11.83 2.80
C PHE A 419 0.34 -13.09 2.29
N SER A 420 -0.41 -13.95 1.59
CA SER A 420 0.08 -15.23 1.12
C SER A 420 -0.62 -15.70 -0.17
N PRO A 421 -0.09 -16.74 -0.84
CA PRO A 421 -0.77 -17.34 -1.99
C PRO A 421 -2.14 -17.92 -1.62
N ALA A 422 -2.28 -18.55 -0.46
CA ALA A 422 -3.55 -19.17 -0.07
C ALA A 422 -4.55 -18.11 0.41
N ASP A 423 -4.09 -17.05 1.06
CA ASP A 423 -4.89 -15.85 1.38
C ASP A 423 -5.45 -15.20 0.12
N LEU A 424 -4.58 -14.94 -0.87
CA LEU A 424 -4.99 -14.38 -2.17
C LEU A 424 -6.07 -15.22 -2.84
N ALA A 425 -5.88 -16.54 -2.89
CA ALA A 425 -6.83 -17.45 -3.50
C ALA A 425 -8.17 -17.52 -2.72
N ARG A 426 -8.15 -17.38 -1.38
CA ARG A 426 -9.37 -17.29 -0.57
C ARG A 426 -10.13 -15.99 -0.80
N ASP A 427 -9.44 -14.85 -0.83
CA ASP A 427 -10.05 -13.55 -1.11
C ASP A 427 -10.70 -13.51 -2.50
N VAL A 428 -10.02 -14.08 -3.49
CA VAL A 428 -10.58 -14.27 -4.85
C VAL A 428 -11.81 -15.18 -4.78
N SER A 429 -11.73 -16.36 -4.16
CA SER A 429 -12.89 -17.25 -4.05
C SER A 429 -14.08 -16.63 -3.32
N ALA A 430 -13.83 -15.78 -2.32
CA ALA A 430 -14.88 -15.09 -1.57
C ALA A 430 -15.65 -14.07 -2.44
N ILE A 431 -14.96 -13.32 -3.31
CA ILE A 431 -15.61 -12.38 -4.22
C ILE A 431 -16.29 -13.11 -5.38
N PHE A 432 -15.66 -14.14 -5.96
CA PHE A 432 -16.21 -14.88 -7.09
C PHE A 432 -17.31 -15.88 -6.70
N GLY A 433 -17.49 -16.18 -5.41
CA GLY A 433 -18.43 -17.20 -4.95
C GLY A 433 -18.02 -18.62 -5.35
N THR A 434 -16.70 -18.91 -5.32
CA THR A 434 -16.15 -20.21 -5.69
C THR A 434 -15.65 -20.99 -4.47
N GLN A 435 -15.25 -22.25 -4.68
CA GLN A 435 -14.65 -23.04 -3.62
C GLN A 435 -13.30 -22.42 -3.19
N PRO A 436 -13.08 -22.19 -1.89
CA PRO A 436 -11.78 -21.73 -1.39
C PRO A 436 -10.72 -22.84 -1.55
N PRO A 437 -9.43 -22.47 -1.66
CA PRO A 437 -8.36 -23.44 -1.71
C PRO A 437 -8.32 -24.28 -0.42
N THR A 438 -8.33 -25.60 -0.58
CA THR A 438 -8.14 -26.56 0.52
C THR A 438 -6.69 -27.03 0.56
N THR A 439 -6.15 -27.19 1.77
CA THR A 439 -4.81 -27.75 1.95
C THR A 439 -4.83 -29.23 1.52
N ALA A 440 -3.91 -29.62 0.64
CA ALA A 440 -3.80 -31.00 0.20
C ALA A 440 -3.43 -31.93 1.38
N PRO A 441 -3.86 -33.20 1.38
CA PRO A 441 -3.53 -34.15 2.45
C PRO A 441 -2.01 -34.29 2.61
N GLY A 442 -1.48 -34.09 3.81
CA GLY A 442 -0.06 -34.22 4.13
C GLY A 442 0.81 -32.98 3.87
N GLN A 443 0.23 -31.85 3.43
CA GLN A 443 0.92 -30.56 3.42
C GLN A 443 0.65 -29.79 4.73
N PRO A 444 1.64 -29.07 5.28
CA PRO A 444 1.42 -28.24 6.46
C PRO A 444 0.41 -27.14 6.14
N SER A 445 -0.63 -27.03 6.97
CA SER A 445 -1.61 -25.95 6.83
C SER A 445 -0.96 -24.62 7.20
N GLU A 446 -1.15 -23.60 6.36
CA GLU A 446 -0.64 -22.25 6.63
C GLU A 446 -1.28 -21.63 7.89
N TYR A 447 -2.55 -21.97 8.14
CA TYR A 447 -3.29 -21.52 9.30
C TYR A 447 -3.60 -22.70 10.22
N PRO A 448 -3.56 -22.50 11.54
CA PRO A 448 -3.92 -23.54 12.49
C PRO A 448 -5.42 -23.86 12.39
N SER A 449 -5.78 -25.06 12.84
CA SER A 449 -7.16 -25.56 12.84
C SER A 449 -8.13 -24.67 13.64
N SER A 450 -7.63 -23.84 14.55
CA SER A 450 -8.41 -22.89 15.34
C SER A 450 -9.05 -21.76 14.53
N VAL A 451 -8.56 -21.45 13.32
CA VAL A 451 -9.06 -20.31 12.50
C VAL A 451 -10.38 -20.63 11.78
N GLN A 452 -10.86 -21.88 11.83
CA GLN A 452 -12.16 -22.31 11.27
C GLN A 452 -12.42 -21.81 9.83
N LEU A 453 -11.43 -22.00 8.94
CA LEU A 453 -11.53 -21.53 7.56
C LEU A 453 -12.66 -22.25 6.79
N PRO A 454 -13.42 -21.55 5.93
CA PRO A 454 -14.41 -22.17 5.05
C PRO A 454 -13.77 -23.19 4.10
N THR A 455 -14.48 -24.28 3.84
CA THR A 455 -14.04 -25.38 2.95
C THR A 455 -15.06 -25.74 1.87
N LYS A 456 -16.31 -25.30 2.02
CA LYS A 456 -17.39 -25.44 1.03
C LYS A 456 -17.40 -24.22 0.10
N PRO A 457 -18.04 -24.31 -1.08
CA PRO A 457 -18.27 -23.16 -1.94
C PRO A 457 -18.96 -22.02 -1.20
N ILE A 458 -18.41 -20.81 -1.34
CA ILE A 458 -18.97 -19.60 -0.74
C ILE A 458 -20.10 -19.12 -1.66
N PRO A 459 -21.32 -18.86 -1.15
CA PRO A 459 -22.39 -18.36 -2.01
C PRO A 459 -22.05 -16.98 -2.58
N PRO A 460 -22.37 -16.70 -3.86
CA PRO A 460 -22.13 -15.40 -4.48
C PRO A 460 -22.77 -14.25 -3.69
N ILE A 461 -22.11 -13.10 -3.70
CA ILE A 461 -22.54 -11.90 -3.00
C ILE A 461 -23.42 -11.08 -3.93
N GLU A 462 -24.68 -10.91 -3.56
CA GLU A 462 -25.65 -10.10 -4.31
C GLU A 462 -25.16 -8.65 -4.52
N GLY A 463 -25.19 -8.19 -5.77
CA GLY A 463 -24.76 -6.84 -6.16
C GLY A 463 -23.24 -6.63 -6.13
N VAL A 464 -22.47 -7.71 -5.97
CA VAL A 464 -21.01 -7.67 -6.01
C VAL A 464 -20.50 -8.70 -7.01
N SER A 465 -20.75 -10.00 -6.79
CA SER A 465 -20.10 -11.09 -7.55
C SER A 465 -20.37 -11.05 -9.06
N ASP A 466 -21.48 -10.45 -9.47
CA ASP A 466 -21.93 -10.28 -10.84
C ASP A 466 -21.69 -8.87 -11.41
N GLU A 467 -21.25 -7.90 -10.59
CA GLU A 467 -21.17 -6.47 -10.95
C GLU A 467 -19.73 -5.97 -11.19
N PHE A 468 -18.73 -6.85 -11.20
CA PHE A 468 -17.33 -6.47 -11.40
C PHE A 468 -16.68 -7.08 -12.65
N GLU A 469 -15.59 -6.44 -13.07
CA GLU A 469 -14.65 -6.92 -14.07
C GLU A 469 -13.25 -6.94 -13.48
N LEU A 470 -12.48 -7.98 -13.80
CA LEU A 470 -11.09 -8.09 -13.38
C LEU A 470 -10.24 -7.14 -14.24
N ILE A 471 -9.46 -6.26 -13.62
CA ILE A 471 -8.50 -5.36 -14.31
C ILE A 471 -7.06 -5.84 -14.17
N LEU A 472 -6.73 -6.45 -13.03
CA LEU A 472 -5.42 -6.98 -12.71
C LEU A 472 -5.59 -8.39 -12.15
N THR A 473 -5.02 -9.39 -12.83
CA THR A 473 -5.15 -10.79 -12.44
C THR A 473 -4.38 -11.09 -11.15
N PRO A 474 -4.89 -12.01 -10.32
CA PRO A 474 -4.25 -12.40 -9.08
C PRO A 474 -2.89 -13.02 -9.32
N GLY A 475 -1.90 -12.53 -8.58
CA GLY A 475 -0.56 -13.09 -8.59
C GLY A 475 0.39 -12.34 -7.66
N ALA A 476 1.65 -12.79 -7.63
CA ALA A 476 2.67 -12.21 -6.78
C ALA A 476 2.91 -10.73 -7.10
N ASN A 477 3.13 -9.95 -6.04
CA ASN A 477 3.57 -8.57 -6.09
C ASN A 477 5.10 -8.52 -6.07
N PRO A 478 5.78 -7.95 -7.09
CA PRO A 478 7.22 -7.80 -7.08
C PRO A 478 7.77 -6.95 -5.92
N PHE A 479 6.93 -6.06 -5.38
CA PHE A 479 7.26 -5.16 -4.28
C PHE A 479 6.68 -5.60 -2.93
N ALA A 480 6.44 -6.90 -2.78
CA ALA A 480 6.11 -7.49 -1.48
C ALA A 480 7.22 -7.25 -0.46
N SER A 481 6.85 -7.13 0.81
CA SER A 481 7.81 -7.09 1.92
C SER A 481 8.61 -8.38 1.97
N ARG A 482 9.93 -8.27 2.12
CA ARG A 482 10.79 -9.43 2.36
C ARG A 482 10.85 -9.82 3.83
N LYS A 483 10.46 -8.91 4.73
CA LYS A 483 10.40 -9.14 6.19
C LYS A 483 9.19 -10.00 6.55
N TRP A 484 9.42 -10.99 7.42
CA TRP A 484 8.36 -11.79 8.04
C TRP A 484 7.71 -11.02 9.18
N GLU A 485 6.39 -11.18 9.31
CA GLU A 485 5.63 -10.77 10.47
C GLU A 485 4.98 -12.00 11.08
N ILE A 486 5.01 -12.07 12.41
CA ILE A 486 4.51 -13.21 13.16
C ILE A 486 3.25 -12.76 13.87
N ALA A 487 2.20 -13.58 13.80
CA ALA A 487 0.97 -13.31 14.52
C ALA A 487 1.20 -13.40 16.04
N ASP A 488 0.67 -12.43 16.80
CA ASP A 488 0.81 -12.41 18.25
C ASP A 488 0.03 -13.57 18.93
N TRP A 489 -0.93 -14.18 18.24
CA TRP A 489 -1.81 -15.25 18.74
C TRP A 489 -1.40 -16.67 18.35
N ASP A 490 -0.54 -16.87 17.34
CA ASP A 490 0.11 -18.16 17.04
C ASP A 490 1.43 -17.91 16.32
N THR A 491 2.54 -18.29 16.96
CA THR A 491 3.89 -18.08 16.42
C THR A 491 4.21 -18.89 15.15
N ARG A 492 3.39 -19.89 14.80
CA ARG A 492 3.52 -20.65 13.55
C ARG A 492 3.02 -19.86 12.35
N VAL A 493 2.10 -18.91 12.57
CA VAL A 493 1.53 -18.07 11.52
C VAL A 493 2.48 -16.92 11.25
N ALA A 494 3.22 -17.03 10.15
CA ALA A 494 4.14 -16.02 9.68
C ALA A 494 3.76 -15.57 8.27
N VAL A 495 3.65 -14.26 8.07
CA VAL A 495 3.17 -13.65 6.83
C VAL A 495 4.19 -12.67 6.26
N LYS A 496 4.19 -12.50 4.94
CA LYS A 496 4.88 -11.39 4.27
C LYS A 496 3.85 -10.37 3.84
N THR A 497 3.96 -9.16 4.38
CA THR A 497 3.03 -8.10 4.01
C THR A 497 3.06 -7.85 2.51
N ASN A 498 1.85 -7.75 1.93
CA ASN A 498 1.64 -7.37 0.54
C ASN A 498 2.31 -8.34 -0.48
N TRP A 499 2.25 -9.64 -0.21
CA TRP A 499 2.74 -10.71 -1.10
C TRP A 499 2.02 -10.77 -2.44
N GLY A 500 0.69 -10.72 -2.43
CA GLY A 500 -0.15 -10.82 -3.63
C GLY A 500 -0.73 -9.46 -4.01
N ILE A 501 -1.06 -9.28 -5.28
CA ILE A 501 -1.77 -8.09 -5.77
C ILE A 501 -2.71 -8.45 -6.93
N TRP A 502 -3.89 -7.84 -6.92
CA TRP A 502 -4.92 -8.01 -7.94
C TRP A 502 -5.88 -6.83 -7.91
N GLY A 503 -6.82 -6.75 -8.85
CA GLY A 503 -7.76 -5.64 -8.86
C GLY A 503 -8.96 -5.84 -9.76
N ILE A 504 -10.05 -5.19 -9.38
CA ILE A 504 -11.34 -5.22 -10.04
C ILE A 504 -11.83 -3.80 -10.30
N ARG A 505 -12.86 -3.67 -11.14
CA ARG A 505 -13.65 -2.45 -11.31
C ARG A 505 -15.12 -2.82 -11.48
N GLY A 506 -16.04 -1.89 -11.24
CA GLY A 506 -17.45 -2.11 -11.58
C GLY A 506 -17.68 -2.22 -13.09
N LYS A 507 -18.61 -3.08 -13.52
CA LYS A 507 -18.99 -3.28 -14.93
C LYS A 507 -19.46 -1.99 -15.58
N LYS A 508 -19.05 -1.75 -16.82
CA LYS A 508 -19.61 -0.71 -17.68
C LYS A 508 -20.60 -1.37 -18.64
N TYR A 509 -21.87 -1.02 -18.53
CA TYR A 509 -22.87 -1.45 -19.50
C TYR A 509 -22.73 -0.59 -20.76
N GLU A 510 -22.47 -1.22 -21.90
CA GLU A 510 -22.59 -0.54 -23.18
C GLU A 510 -24.07 -0.17 -23.38
N VAL A 511 -24.32 1.08 -23.77
CA VAL A 511 -25.68 1.51 -24.12
C VAL A 511 -26.02 0.81 -25.42
N VAL A 512 -26.86 -0.22 -25.35
CA VAL A 512 -27.44 -0.86 -26.53
C VAL A 512 -28.56 0.06 -27.00
N ASP A 513 -28.38 0.72 -28.15
CA ASP A 513 -29.47 1.41 -28.80
C ASP A 513 -30.52 0.36 -29.20
N THR A 514 -31.69 0.43 -28.59
CA THR A 514 -32.79 -0.55 -28.72
C THR A 514 -33.46 -0.55 -30.12
N GLU A 515 -32.86 0.11 -31.10
CA GLU A 515 -33.37 0.17 -32.48
C GLU A 515 -33.02 -1.09 -33.31
N ASP A 516 -31.97 -1.84 -32.94
CA ASP A 516 -31.53 -3.01 -33.72
C ASP A 516 -32.28 -4.33 -33.38
N GLU A 517 -33.08 -4.38 -32.31
CA GLU A 517 -33.90 -5.56 -31.96
C GLU A 517 -35.29 -5.58 -32.64
N ARG A 518 -35.60 -4.60 -33.50
CA ARG A 518 -36.88 -4.51 -34.24
C ARG A 518 -36.76 -4.68 -35.76
N SER A 519 -35.66 -5.26 -36.26
CA SER A 519 -35.49 -5.58 -37.69
C SER A 519 -35.93 -6.99 -38.04
#